data_AF-A0A6F9CMC5-F1
#
_entry.id   AF-A0A6F9CMC5-F1
#
_cell.length_a   1.000
_cell.length_b   1.000
_cell.length_c   1.000
_cell.angle_alpha   90.00
_cell.angle_beta   90.00
_cell.angle_gamma   90.00
#
_symmetry.space_group_name_H-M   'P 1'
#
loop_
_entity.id
_entity.type
_entity.pdbx_description
1 polymer ?
#
loop_
_entity_poly.entity_id
_entity_poly.type
_entity_poly.pdbx_seq_one_letter_code
_entity_poly.pdbx_strand_id
1 'polypeptide(L)'
;MWPGETGEYVARGDRGICGQGRQGNIYPGETGEYVARGDTEPVDVLKVLEFHNSPEGVRKTSGFCTNRRASKPDTAYRVGKQAQISAPTKQLFPGGEFPEDFSILTTLRPKAGLQSFLLSVYSEQGVQQLGVEVGRSPVFLYEDQSGKPAPEDYPLFRSLNLADGKWHRVAISVEKQRVTIMVDCQQKITKPLLRSDRASINTNGITVFGTRILDEDVFQNVNDAAVM
;
A
#
# COMPACT_ATOMS: atom_id res chain seq x y z
N MET A 1 -10.00 -13.93 -9.09
CA MET A 1 -11.05 -12.95 -8.74
C MET A 1 -10.67 -12.42 -7.37
N TRP A 2 -10.40 -11.12 -7.24
CA TRP A 2 -10.11 -10.46 -5.96
C TRP A 2 -11.36 -10.57 -5.05
N PRO A 3 -11.25 -10.75 -3.72
CA PRO A 3 -12.41 -10.80 -2.86
C PRO A 3 -12.93 -9.37 -2.71
N GLY A 4 -14.24 -9.28 -2.60
CA GLY A 4 -14.88 -8.01 -2.36
C GLY A 4 -14.77 -7.65 -0.90
N GLU A 5 -13.72 -6.92 -0.52
CA GLU A 5 -13.57 -6.01 0.63
C GLU A 5 -12.17 -5.41 0.47
N THR A 6 -12.02 -4.24 -0.17
CA THR A 6 -11.89 -2.93 0.49
C THR A 6 -10.90 -2.97 1.67
N GLY A 7 -9.60 -3.01 1.37
CA GLY A 7 -8.56 -2.65 2.32
C GLY A 7 -7.22 -2.42 1.62
N GLU A 8 -6.40 -1.55 2.22
CA GLU A 8 -4.96 -1.55 2.01
C GLU A 8 -4.34 -2.55 2.97
N TYR A 9 -3.67 -3.57 2.44
CA TYR A 9 -3.16 -4.69 3.21
C TYR A 9 -1.65 -4.72 3.18
N VAL A 10 -1.02 -4.97 4.33
CA VAL A 10 0.34 -5.48 4.40
C VAL A 10 0.27 -6.95 4.80
N ALA A 11 0.62 -7.85 3.88
CA ALA A 11 0.64 -9.29 4.11
C ALA A 11 2.09 -9.80 4.20
N ARG A 12 2.34 -10.84 4.99
CA ARG A 12 3.65 -11.51 5.07
C ARG A 12 3.85 -12.44 3.86
N GLY A 13 4.98 -12.31 3.16
CA GLY A 13 5.37 -13.11 1.99
C GLY A 13 4.67 -12.78 0.65
N ASP A 14 5.04 -13.52 -0.41
CA ASP A 14 4.70 -13.28 -1.84
C ASP A 14 3.24 -13.47 -2.28
N ARG A 15 2.33 -13.67 -1.34
CA ARG A 15 1.03 -14.30 -1.64
C ARG A 15 -0.08 -13.32 -1.95
N GLY A 16 0.28 -12.23 -2.61
CA GLY A 16 -0.64 -11.20 -3.09
C GLY A 16 -0.60 -10.96 -4.60
N ILE A 17 0.14 -11.78 -5.36
CA ILE A 17 0.29 -11.57 -6.81
C ILE A 17 -0.87 -12.27 -7.53
N CYS A 18 -1.67 -11.52 -8.30
CA CYS A 18 -2.80 -12.00 -9.08
C CYS A 18 -2.46 -13.31 -9.79
N GLY A 19 -2.97 -14.42 -9.29
CA GLY A 19 -2.79 -15.71 -9.96
C GLY A 19 -3.61 -15.74 -11.24
N GLN A 20 -2.94 -15.77 -12.40
CA GLN A 20 -3.53 -16.38 -13.57
C GLN A 20 -3.60 -17.89 -13.31
N GLY A 21 -4.82 -18.41 -13.26
CA GLY A 21 -5.04 -19.83 -13.01
C GLY A 21 -4.39 -20.69 -14.07
N ARG A 22 -3.54 -21.62 -13.63
CA ARG A 22 -3.47 -23.02 -14.09
C ARG A 22 -2.64 -23.82 -13.08
N GLN A 23 -3.31 -24.78 -12.43
CA GLN A 23 -2.77 -25.86 -11.58
C GLN A 23 -2.01 -25.46 -10.30
N GLY A 24 -2.63 -24.59 -9.49
CA GLY A 24 -2.17 -24.27 -8.13
C GLY A 24 -3.24 -23.51 -7.35
N ASN A 25 -4.40 -24.14 -7.22
CA ASN A 25 -5.60 -23.78 -6.43
C ASN A 25 -5.59 -22.44 -5.65
N ILE A 26 -6.36 -21.48 -6.15
CA ILE A 26 -6.92 -20.34 -5.40
C ILE A 26 -8.39 -20.69 -5.16
N TYR A 27 -8.78 -20.99 -3.92
CA TYR A 27 -10.18 -21.26 -3.56
C TYR A 27 -10.78 -20.05 -2.83
N PRO A 28 -11.97 -19.56 -3.22
CA PRO A 28 -12.77 -18.71 -2.35
C PRO A 28 -13.33 -19.57 -1.20
N GLY A 29 -13.05 -19.19 0.04
CA GLY A 29 -13.91 -19.62 1.16
C GLY A 29 -15.28 -18.97 1.01
N GLU A 30 -16.35 -19.67 1.38
CA GLU A 30 -17.75 -19.21 1.26
C GLU A 30 -18.06 -17.91 2.04
N THR A 31 -17.09 -17.37 2.79
CA THR A 31 -17.16 -16.13 3.58
C THR A 31 -16.25 -15.00 3.09
N GLY A 32 -15.50 -15.16 1.99
CA GLY A 32 -14.68 -14.07 1.43
C GLY A 32 -13.34 -13.81 2.13
N GLU A 33 -12.91 -14.69 3.04
CA GLU A 33 -11.66 -14.55 3.80
C GLU A 33 -10.46 -15.20 3.08
N TYR A 34 -9.35 -14.46 2.94
CA TYR A 34 -8.10 -15.00 2.41
C TYR A 34 -7.31 -15.69 3.53
N VAL A 35 -7.13 -17.00 3.42
CA VAL A 35 -6.24 -17.75 4.30
C VAL A 35 -4.80 -17.64 3.80
N ALA A 36 -3.98 -16.83 4.48
CA ALA A 36 -2.54 -16.92 4.38
C ALA A 36 -2.11 -18.32 4.88
N ARG A 37 -1.57 -19.19 4.01
CA ARG A 37 -0.98 -20.48 4.44
C ARG A 37 0.40 -20.28 5.08
N GLY A 38 0.46 -19.56 6.17
CA GLY A 38 1.62 -19.25 6.99
C GLY A 38 1.11 -18.32 8.08
N ASP A 39 1.48 -18.58 9.33
CA ASP A 39 0.74 -18.27 10.58
C ASP A 39 0.50 -16.78 10.92
N THR A 40 0.35 -15.89 9.93
CA THR A 40 0.13 -14.46 10.16
C THR A 40 -1.00 -13.94 9.28
N GLU A 41 -2.08 -13.53 9.93
CA GLU A 41 -3.18 -12.74 9.37
C GLU A 41 -2.64 -11.47 8.66
N PRO A 42 -3.20 -11.06 7.51
CA PRO A 42 -2.83 -9.80 6.87
C PRO A 42 -3.20 -8.60 7.75
N VAL A 43 -2.36 -7.56 7.73
CA VAL A 43 -2.62 -6.31 8.42
C VAL A 43 -3.46 -5.40 7.53
N ASP A 44 -4.71 -5.13 7.94
CA ASP A 44 -5.57 -4.13 7.30
C ASP A 44 -5.24 -2.73 7.83
N VAL A 45 -4.51 -1.96 7.02
CA VAL A 45 -4.02 -0.62 7.37
C VAL A 45 -5.19 0.35 7.56
N LEU A 46 -6.22 0.30 6.72
CA LEU A 46 -7.36 1.22 6.80
C LEU A 46 -8.21 0.97 8.04
N LYS A 47 -8.31 -0.29 8.46
CA LYS A 47 -8.96 -0.68 9.72
C LYS A 47 -8.20 -0.14 10.93
N VAL A 48 -6.87 -0.33 10.98
CA VAL A 48 -6.03 0.17 12.09
C VAL A 48 -6.04 1.69 12.16
N LEU A 49 -6.03 2.38 11.00
CA LEU A 49 -6.13 3.83 10.91
C LEU A 49 -7.57 4.38 11.05
N GLU A 50 -8.51 3.53 11.45
CA GLU A 50 -9.90 3.88 11.73
C GLU A 50 -10.63 4.65 10.61
N PHE A 51 -10.34 4.36 9.34
CA PHE A 51 -11.00 5.04 8.21
C PHE A 51 -12.53 4.94 8.26
N HIS A 52 -13.05 3.85 8.85
CA HIS A 52 -14.48 3.65 9.09
C HIS A 52 -15.14 4.75 9.93
N ASN A 53 -14.38 5.43 10.79
CA ASN A 53 -14.81 6.58 11.59
C ASN A 53 -14.77 7.90 10.82
N SER A 54 -14.24 7.92 9.60
CA SER A 54 -14.09 9.12 8.75
C SER A 54 -13.34 10.24 9.49
N PRO A 55 -12.05 10.02 9.84
CA PRO A 55 -11.23 11.05 10.49
C PRO A 55 -11.12 12.32 9.63
N GLU A 56 -10.61 13.40 10.21
CA GLU A 56 -10.49 14.67 9.51
C GLU A 56 -9.77 14.54 8.15
N GLY A 57 -10.36 15.14 7.12
CA GLY A 57 -9.86 15.03 5.74
C GLY A 57 -10.23 13.73 5.02
N VAL A 58 -10.91 12.78 5.67
CA VAL A 58 -11.40 11.52 5.08
C VAL A 58 -12.91 11.54 4.92
N ARG A 59 -13.40 11.14 3.73
CA ARG A 59 -14.84 11.05 3.45
C ARG A 59 -15.18 9.73 2.76
N LYS A 60 -16.16 9.01 3.27
CA LYS A 60 -16.70 7.81 2.61
C LYS A 60 -17.25 8.15 1.22
N THR A 61 -17.00 7.27 0.25
CA THR A 61 -17.45 7.38 -1.14
C THR A 61 -17.66 5.99 -1.75
N SER A 62 -18.18 5.94 -2.98
CA SER A 62 -18.31 4.67 -3.71
C SER A 62 -16.96 4.23 -4.27
N GLY A 63 -16.63 2.96 -4.06
CA GLY A 63 -15.40 2.33 -4.49
C GLY A 63 -15.43 1.82 -5.92
N PHE A 64 -14.61 0.79 -6.17
CA PHE A 64 -14.36 0.26 -7.51
C PHE A 64 -15.62 -0.24 -8.21
N CYS A 65 -16.41 -1.08 -7.54
CA CYS A 65 -17.69 -1.57 -8.06
C CYS A 65 -18.86 -0.72 -7.53
N THR A 66 -19.37 0.18 -8.37
CA THR A 66 -20.53 1.04 -8.03
C THR A 66 -21.87 0.34 -8.17
N ASN A 67 -21.95 -0.71 -8.99
CA ASN A 67 -23.18 -1.47 -9.26
C ASN A 67 -22.93 -2.96 -9.00
N ARG A 68 -23.32 -3.46 -7.82
CA ARG A 68 -23.32 -4.89 -7.50
C ARG A 68 -24.75 -5.45 -7.61
N ARG A 69 -24.92 -6.63 -8.23
CA ARG A 69 -26.25 -7.25 -8.46
C ARG A 69 -27.03 -7.58 -7.19
N ALA A 70 -26.33 -7.89 -6.09
CA ALA A 70 -26.93 -8.43 -4.88
C ALA A 70 -26.36 -7.83 -3.58
N SER A 71 -25.61 -6.73 -3.66
CA SER A 71 -25.00 -6.10 -2.49
C SER A 71 -24.80 -4.60 -2.69
N LYS A 72 -24.46 -3.91 -1.60
CA LYS A 72 -24.14 -2.48 -1.63
C LYS A 72 -22.89 -2.23 -2.50
N PRO A 73 -22.75 -1.03 -3.09
CA PRO A 73 -21.51 -0.62 -3.74
C PRO A 73 -20.30 -0.80 -2.82
N ASP A 74 -19.11 -0.96 -3.42
CA ASP A 74 -17.86 -0.97 -2.66
C ASP A 74 -17.75 0.31 -1.85
N THR A 75 -17.24 0.20 -0.62
CA THR A 75 -16.91 1.39 0.19
C THR A 75 -15.48 1.80 -0.14
N ALA A 76 -15.29 3.08 -0.42
CA ALA A 76 -13.98 3.70 -0.52
C ALA A 76 -13.93 4.94 0.36
N TYR A 77 -12.73 5.46 0.53
CA TYR A 77 -12.44 6.64 1.31
C TYR A 77 -11.70 7.64 0.43
N ARG A 78 -12.29 8.80 0.22
CA ARG A 78 -11.60 9.94 -0.34
C ARG A 78 -10.76 10.58 0.75
N VAL A 79 -9.46 10.67 0.52
CA VAL A 79 -8.48 11.32 1.39
C VAL A 79 -8.10 12.65 0.74
N GLY A 80 -8.37 13.74 1.45
CA GLY A 80 -8.01 15.09 1.04
C GLY A 80 -6.60 15.47 1.49
N LYS A 81 -6.01 16.50 0.85
CA LYS A 81 -4.65 17.00 1.15
C LYS A 81 -4.37 17.31 2.62
N GLN A 82 -5.38 17.77 3.37
CA GLN A 82 -5.21 18.17 4.78
C GLN A 82 -5.33 16.99 5.76
N ALA A 83 -5.59 15.78 5.27
CA ALA A 83 -5.72 14.61 6.12
C ALA A 83 -4.34 14.24 6.71
N GLN A 84 -4.23 14.29 8.03
CA GLN A 84 -3.04 13.87 8.78
C GLN A 84 -3.35 12.55 9.47
N ILE A 85 -3.24 11.45 8.72
CA ILE A 85 -3.66 10.12 9.20
C ILE A 85 -2.40 9.34 9.56
N SER A 86 -2.23 9.06 10.84
CA SER A 86 -1.09 8.28 11.32
C SER A 86 -1.45 7.42 12.52
N ALA A 87 -0.67 6.37 12.73
CA ALA A 87 -0.71 5.54 13.93
C ALA A 87 0.70 5.05 14.29
N PRO A 88 0.98 4.75 15.57
CA PRO A 88 2.19 4.03 15.95
C PRO A 88 2.32 2.73 15.13
N THR A 89 3.47 2.49 14.50
CA THR A 89 3.65 1.33 13.61
C THR A 89 3.44 0.00 14.36
N LYS A 90 3.70 -0.04 15.67
CA LYS A 90 3.36 -1.17 16.55
C LYS A 90 1.87 -1.52 16.61
N GLN A 91 0.95 -0.59 16.32
CA GLN A 91 -0.47 -0.94 16.23
C GLN A 91 -0.77 -1.79 15.00
N LEU A 92 -0.03 -1.57 13.91
CA LEU A 92 -0.08 -2.41 12.71
C LEU A 92 0.62 -3.75 12.92
N PHE A 93 1.71 -3.75 13.71
CA PHE A 93 2.52 -4.92 14.01
C PHE A 93 2.63 -5.12 15.52
N PRO A 94 1.59 -5.66 16.19
CA PRO A 94 1.55 -5.75 17.66
C PRO A 94 2.64 -6.64 18.28
N GLY A 95 3.23 -7.56 17.50
CA GLY A 95 4.43 -8.31 17.91
C GLY A 95 5.73 -7.52 17.82
N GLY A 96 5.70 -6.26 17.36
CA GLY A 96 6.87 -5.41 17.14
C GLY A 96 7.72 -5.78 15.92
N GLU A 97 7.41 -6.88 15.23
CA GLU A 97 8.17 -7.37 14.10
C GLU A 97 7.52 -6.97 12.77
N PHE A 98 8.19 -6.11 12.01
CA PHE A 98 7.87 -5.91 10.61
C PHE A 98 8.45 -7.08 9.80
N PRO A 99 7.67 -7.73 8.92
CA PRO A 99 8.15 -8.88 8.16
C PRO A 99 9.29 -8.51 7.20
N GLU A 100 10.34 -9.34 7.13
CA GLU A 100 11.40 -9.18 6.14
C GLU A 100 10.84 -9.28 4.72
N ASP A 101 10.18 -10.38 4.37
CA ASP A 101 9.46 -10.52 3.08
C ASP A 101 7.98 -10.22 3.25
N PHE A 102 7.43 -9.34 2.42
CA PHE A 102 6.06 -8.84 2.56
C PHE A 102 5.46 -8.42 1.23
N SER A 103 4.14 -8.27 1.22
CA SER A 103 3.39 -7.71 0.12
C SER A 103 2.49 -6.57 0.61
N ILE A 104 2.45 -5.47 -0.13
CA ILE A 104 1.49 -4.38 0.04
C ILE A 104 0.44 -4.51 -1.07
N LEU A 105 -0.83 -4.57 -0.71
CA LEU A 105 -1.94 -4.58 -1.65
C LEU A 105 -2.80 -3.35 -1.42
N THR A 106 -3.12 -2.61 -2.47
CA THR A 106 -3.96 -1.42 -2.38
C THR A 106 -4.81 -1.27 -3.63
N THR A 107 -6.05 -0.82 -3.45
CA THR A 107 -6.91 -0.42 -4.56
C THR A 107 -7.18 1.07 -4.43
N LEU A 108 -6.80 1.83 -5.44
CA LEU A 108 -6.81 3.29 -5.36
C LEU A 108 -7.21 3.94 -6.67
N ARG A 109 -7.75 5.15 -6.56
CA ARG A 109 -7.98 6.09 -7.66
C ARG A 109 -7.34 7.42 -7.30
N PRO A 110 -6.05 7.62 -7.60
CA PRO A 110 -5.40 8.91 -7.48
C PRO A 110 -6.06 9.92 -8.42
N LYS A 111 -6.11 11.19 -8.03
CA LYS A 111 -6.44 12.25 -8.97
C LYS A 111 -5.41 12.29 -10.10
N ALA A 112 -5.87 12.60 -11.32
CA ALA A 112 -4.98 12.76 -12.46
C ALA A 112 -3.86 13.77 -12.18
N GLY A 113 -2.62 13.37 -12.39
CA GLY A 113 -1.42 14.18 -12.13
C GLY A 113 -0.96 14.25 -10.68
N LEU A 114 -1.60 13.54 -9.74
CA LEU A 114 -1.11 13.42 -8.36
C LEU A 114 0.28 12.77 -8.34
N GLN A 115 1.18 13.33 -7.54
CA GLN A 115 2.45 12.71 -7.15
C GLN A 115 2.57 12.82 -5.63
N SER A 116 2.46 11.70 -4.91
CA SER A 116 2.49 11.69 -3.44
C SER A 116 2.81 10.30 -2.93
N PHE A 117 3.33 10.21 -1.70
CA PHE A 117 3.26 8.97 -0.94
C PHE A 117 1.81 8.63 -0.59
N LEU A 118 1.45 7.37 -0.75
CA LEU A 118 0.21 6.75 -0.27
C LEU A 118 0.40 6.29 1.18
N LEU A 119 1.49 5.59 1.44
CA LEU A 119 1.85 5.03 2.74
C LEU A 119 3.32 5.31 3.01
N SER A 120 3.65 5.71 4.23
CA SER A 120 5.02 5.91 4.69
C SER A 120 5.20 5.32 6.09
N VAL A 121 6.33 4.67 6.34
CA VAL A 121 6.72 4.17 7.66
C VAL A 121 7.98 4.90 8.11
N TYR A 122 7.91 5.54 9.27
CA TYR A 122 9.01 6.27 9.88
C TYR A 122 9.55 5.51 11.08
N SER A 123 10.87 5.59 11.31
CA SER A 123 11.51 5.13 12.55
C SER A 123 11.20 6.07 13.71
N GLU A 124 11.57 5.66 14.93
CA GLU A 124 11.49 6.54 16.11
C GLU A 124 12.41 7.78 16.00
N GLN A 125 13.45 7.72 15.17
CA GLN A 125 14.34 8.84 14.84
C GLN A 125 13.78 9.76 13.72
N GLY A 126 12.62 9.44 13.17
CA GLY A 126 12.00 10.21 12.07
C GLY A 126 12.55 9.89 10.68
N VAL A 127 13.32 8.82 10.51
CA VAL A 127 13.80 8.36 9.19
C VAL A 127 12.67 7.65 8.47
N GLN A 128 12.37 8.05 7.23
CA GLN A 128 11.41 7.34 6.38
C GLN A 128 12.05 6.03 5.89
N GLN A 129 11.65 4.90 6.45
CA GLN A 129 12.22 3.57 6.14
C GLN A 129 11.48 2.85 5.02
N LEU A 130 10.20 3.18 4.81
CA LEU A 130 9.40 2.60 3.74
C LEU A 130 8.45 3.67 3.19
N GLY A 131 8.26 3.69 1.87
CA GLY A 131 7.31 4.57 1.22
C GLY A 131 6.78 3.99 -0.07
N VAL A 132 5.46 4.03 -0.24
CA VAL A 132 4.80 3.69 -1.51
C VAL A 132 4.34 4.97 -2.17
N GLU A 133 5.00 5.37 -3.25
CA GLU A 133 4.59 6.54 -4.02
C GLU A 133 3.55 6.18 -5.08
N VAL A 134 2.59 7.09 -5.30
CA VAL A 134 1.59 7.01 -6.35
C VAL A 134 1.75 8.22 -7.27
N GLY A 135 1.72 7.97 -8.57
CA GLY A 135 1.92 9.02 -9.56
C GLY A 135 2.47 8.49 -10.87
N ARG A 136 3.14 9.37 -11.62
CA ARG A 136 3.90 8.99 -12.81
C ARG A 136 5.28 8.50 -12.37
N SER A 137 5.69 7.34 -12.90
CA SER A 137 6.96 6.73 -12.54
C SER A 137 7.12 6.58 -11.01
N PRO A 138 6.22 5.85 -10.32
CA PRO A 138 6.23 5.78 -8.87
C PRO A 138 7.54 5.18 -8.33
N VAL A 139 7.99 5.70 -7.19
CA VAL A 139 9.11 5.17 -6.41
C VAL A 139 8.59 4.23 -5.31
N PHE A 140 9.29 3.13 -5.11
CA PHE A 140 9.22 2.36 -3.88
C PHE A 140 10.42 2.71 -3.01
N LEU A 141 10.19 3.45 -1.94
CA LEU A 141 11.21 3.85 -0.98
C LEU A 141 11.38 2.72 0.04
N TYR A 142 12.63 2.36 0.32
CA TYR A 142 13.00 1.37 1.31
C TYR A 142 14.36 1.72 1.90
N GLU A 143 14.49 1.67 3.22
CA GLU A 143 15.74 1.82 3.94
C GLU A 143 15.70 0.88 5.14
N ASP A 144 16.60 -0.10 5.13
CA ASP A 144 16.76 -1.05 6.23
C ASP A 144 17.57 -0.46 7.38
N GLN A 145 17.76 -1.24 8.45
CA GLN A 145 18.54 -0.86 9.63
C GLN A 145 20.02 -0.51 9.35
N SER A 146 20.54 -0.84 8.16
CA SER A 146 21.91 -0.52 7.72
C SER A 146 21.96 0.71 6.80
N GLY A 147 20.83 1.38 6.56
CA GLY A 147 20.73 2.51 5.64
C GLY A 147 20.70 2.09 4.17
N LYS A 148 20.28 0.86 3.86
CA LYS A 148 20.27 0.32 2.50
C LYS A 148 18.86 0.04 1.96
N PRO A 149 18.63 0.21 0.64
CA PRO A 149 19.49 0.87 -0.33
C PRO A 149 19.67 2.38 -0.07
N ALA A 150 20.68 2.99 -0.68
CA ALA A 150 20.81 4.45 -0.70
C ALA A 150 19.67 5.08 -1.54
N PRO A 151 19.31 6.36 -1.32
CA PRO A 151 18.19 7.01 -2.02
C PRO A 151 18.24 6.95 -3.56
N GLU A 152 19.43 7.04 -4.14
CA GLU A 152 19.67 6.93 -5.57
C GLU A 152 19.36 5.54 -6.15
N ASP A 153 19.36 4.51 -5.30
CA ASP A 153 19.12 3.11 -5.64
C ASP A 153 17.66 2.68 -5.38
N TYR A 154 16.79 3.61 -4.96
CA TYR A 154 15.38 3.31 -4.77
C TYR A 154 14.71 2.83 -6.08
N PRO A 155 13.95 1.71 -6.04
CA PRO A 155 13.27 1.19 -7.23
C PRO A 155 12.27 2.20 -7.83
N LEU A 156 12.61 2.73 -9.00
CA LEU A 156 11.77 3.65 -9.77
C LEU A 156 11.07 2.94 -10.95
N PHE A 157 9.75 2.91 -11.00
CA PHE A 157 8.99 2.19 -12.03
C PHE A 157 8.59 3.10 -13.20
N ARG A 158 9.58 3.53 -14.00
CA ARG A 158 9.45 4.55 -15.06
C ARG A 158 8.28 4.36 -16.04
N SER A 159 7.94 3.11 -16.37
CA SER A 159 6.89 2.78 -17.35
C SER A 159 5.47 2.82 -16.80
N LEU A 160 5.28 3.06 -15.50
CA LEU A 160 3.96 3.11 -14.87
C LEU A 160 3.46 4.54 -14.71
N ASN A 161 2.13 4.70 -14.79
CA ASN A 161 1.42 5.90 -14.37
C ASN A 161 0.15 5.49 -13.62
N LEU A 162 0.15 5.66 -12.30
CA LEU A 162 -0.98 5.33 -11.43
C LEU A 162 -1.95 6.53 -11.24
N ALA A 163 -1.55 7.73 -11.68
CA ALA A 163 -2.32 8.95 -11.51
C ALA A 163 -2.95 9.40 -12.83
N ASP A 164 -3.76 8.53 -13.44
CA ASP A 164 -4.54 8.82 -14.64
C ASP A 164 -6.02 9.18 -14.34
N GLY A 165 -6.41 9.20 -13.06
CA GLY A 165 -7.78 9.48 -12.62
C GLY A 165 -8.70 8.26 -12.57
N LYS A 166 -8.20 7.05 -12.90
CA LYS A 166 -8.95 5.80 -12.85
C LYS A 166 -8.54 4.97 -11.65
N TRP A 167 -9.36 3.97 -11.37
CA TRP A 167 -9.07 2.99 -10.35
C TRP A 167 -8.00 2.02 -10.82
N HIS A 168 -7.04 1.75 -9.95
CA HIS A 168 -6.00 0.75 -10.13
C HIS A 168 -5.95 -0.19 -8.93
N ARG A 169 -5.68 -1.46 -9.20
CA ARG A 169 -5.28 -2.45 -8.20
C ARG A 169 -3.77 -2.62 -8.27
N VAL A 170 -3.09 -2.30 -7.19
CA VAL A 170 -1.63 -2.36 -7.11
C VAL A 170 -1.24 -3.38 -6.05
N ALA A 171 -0.32 -4.26 -6.41
CA ALA A 171 0.36 -5.14 -5.47
C ALA A 171 1.87 -4.90 -5.58
N ILE A 172 2.54 -4.69 -4.46
CA ILE A 172 3.99 -4.59 -4.35
C ILE A 172 4.45 -5.75 -3.48
N SER A 173 5.24 -6.67 -4.03
CA SER A 173 5.84 -7.79 -3.29
C SER A 173 7.33 -7.55 -3.14
N VAL A 174 7.83 -7.71 -1.93
CA VAL A 174 9.24 -7.66 -1.56
C VAL A 174 9.64 -9.05 -1.13
N GLU A 175 10.57 -9.64 -1.87
CA GLU A 175 11.09 -11.00 -1.66
C GLU A 175 12.61 -10.95 -1.76
N LYS A 176 13.32 -11.29 -0.69
CA LYS A 176 14.79 -11.24 -0.64
C LYS A 176 15.27 -9.88 -1.15
N GLN A 177 16.23 -9.80 -2.07
CA GLN A 177 16.73 -8.54 -2.61
C GLN A 177 15.99 -8.11 -3.90
N ARG A 178 14.67 -8.32 -3.97
CA ARG A 178 13.84 -7.93 -5.12
C ARG A 178 12.54 -7.28 -4.67
N VAL A 179 12.07 -6.35 -5.49
CA VAL A 179 10.73 -5.79 -5.41
C VAL A 179 9.99 -6.02 -6.73
N THR A 180 8.73 -6.42 -6.65
CA THR A 180 7.85 -6.62 -7.80
C THR A 180 6.61 -5.78 -7.63
N ILE A 181 6.36 -4.85 -8.55
CA ILE A 181 5.07 -4.16 -8.66
C ILE A 181 4.22 -4.84 -9.72
N MET A 182 2.94 -5.02 -9.42
CA MET A 182 1.94 -5.52 -10.36
C MET A 182 0.72 -4.59 -10.32
N VAL A 183 0.26 -4.19 -11.50
CA VAL A 183 -0.86 -3.25 -11.68
C VAL A 183 -1.95 -3.93 -12.52
N ASP A 184 -3.18 -3.86 -12.00
CA ASP A 184 -4.42 -4.34 -12.63
C ASP A 184 -4.38 -5.80 -13.10
N CYS A 185 -3.52 -6.63 -12.47
CA CYS A 185 -3.21 -8.00 -12.85
C CYS A 185 -2.67 -8.18 -14.29
N GLN A 186 -2.23 -7.10 -14.93
CA GLN A 186 -1.78 -7.11 -16.33
C GLN A 186 -0.31 -6.80 -16.44
N GLN A 187 0.12 -5.71 -15.80
CA GLN A 187 1.51 -5.27 -15.85
C GLN A 187 2.23 -5.80 -14.61
N LYS A 188 3.40 -6.41 -14.82
CA LYS A 188 4.28 -6.90 -13.76
C LYS A 188 5.70 -6.44 -14.07
N ILE A 189 6.32 -5.75 -13.11
CA ILE A 189 7.68 -5.23 -13.23
C ILE A 189 8.44 -5.61 -11.97
N THR A 190 9.55 -6.33 -12.14
CA THR A 190 10.46 -6.70 -11.05
C THR A 190 11.75 -5.90 -11.16
N LYS A 191 12.23 -5.38 -10.04
CA LYS A 191 13.50 -4.67 -9.92
C LYS A 191 14.34 -5.21 -8.77
N PRO A 192 15.68 -5.09 -8.83
CA PRO A 192 16.53 -5.29 -7.68
C PRO A 192 16.12 -4.35 -6.53
N LEU A 193 16.20 -4.84 -5.31
CA LEU A 193 16.07 -4.07 -4.08
C LEU A 193 17.33 -4.36 -3.26
N LEU A 194 18.30 -3.44 -3.28
CA LEU A 194 19.65 -3.64 -2.71
C LEU A 194 19.67 -3.50 -1.17
N ARG A 195 18.72 -4.13 -0.50
CA ARG A 195 18.67 -4.24 0.96
C ARG A 195 19.57 -5.37 1.47
N SER A 196 19.82 -5.39 2.77
CA SER A 196 20.62 -6.42 3.44
C SER A 196 19.92 -7.78 3.50
N ASP A 197 20.69 -8.86 3.69
CA ASP A 197 20.19 -10.26 3.78
C ASP A 197 19.34 -10.57 5.03
N ARG A 198 19.29 -9.66 5.99
CA ARG A 198 18.47 -9.73 7.21
C ARG A 198 17.85 -8.36 7.45
N ALA A 199 17.22 -7.83 6.41
CA ALA A 199 16.71 -6.47 6.44
C ALA A 199 15.52 -6.36 7.40
N SER A 200 15.51 -5.30 8.20
CA SER A 200 14.43 -5.01 9.14
C SER A 200 14.02 -3.54 9.06
N ILE A 201 12.72 -3.32 9.31
CA ILE A 201 12.14 -1.99 9.46
C ILE A 201 11.81 -1.81 10.95
N ASN A 202 12.28 -0.70 11.54
CA ASN A 202 11.97 -0.36 12.92
C ASN A 202 10.48 0.00 13.06
N THR A 203 9.76 -0.69 13.96
CA THR A 203 8.33 -0.47 14.23
C THR A 203 8.06 0.53 15.37
N ASN A 204 9.09 1.08 16.04
CA ASN A 204 8.94 2.02 17.16
C ASN A 204 8.46 3.42 16.74
N GLY A 205 8.47 3.74 15.45
CA GLY A 205 7.97 5.02 14.94
C GLY A 205 6.49 4.98 14.56
N ILE A 206 6.16 5.67 13.47
CA ILE A 206 4.78 5.88 13.01
C ILE A 206 4.60 5.45 11.56
N THR A 207 3.39 4.98 11.26
CA THR A 207 2.92 4.77 9.90
C THR A 207 1.97 5.91 9.55
N VAL A 208 2.18 6.52 8.38
CA VAL A 208 1.42 7.67 7.88
C VAL A 208 0.77 7.30 6.57
N PHE A 209 -0.50 7.66 6.41
CA PHE A 209 -1.27 7.45 5.19
C PHE A 209 -1.61 8.80 4.56
N GLY A 210 -1.30 8.95 3.27
CA GLY A 210 -1.47 10.19 2.52
C GLY A 210 -0.24 11.11 2.55
N THR A 211 -0.46 12.40 2.29
CA THR A 211 0.61 13.37 2.06
C THR A 211 1.54 13.50 3.25
N ARG A 212 2.84 13.58 2.94
CA ARG A 212 3.96 13.61 3.87
C ARG A 212 3.81 14.68 4.95
N ILE A 213 4.32 14.38 6.16
CA ILE A 213 4.33 15.28 7.34
C ILE A 213 5.08 16.61 7.08
N LEU A 214 5.94 16.71 6.05
CA LEU A 214 6.89 17.82 5.87
C LEU A 214 6.80 18.60 4.56
N ASP A 215 5.83 18.31 3.67
CA ASP A 215 5.71 19.06 2.40
C ASP A 215 4.64 20.16 2.53
N GLU A 216 4.96 21.24 3.25
CA GLU A 216 4.08 22.42 3.37
C GLU A 216 3.94 23.23 2.07
N ASP A 217 4.89 23.20 1.14
CA ASP A 217 4.85 24.02 -0.08
C ASP A 217 5.21 23.13 -1.30
N VAL A 218 4.44 23.04 -2.39
CA VAL A 218 4.55 23.99 -3.53
C VAL A 218 3.41 23.84 -4.58
N PHE A 219 2.46 22.91 -4.46
CA PHE A 219 1.42 22.75 -5.52
C PHE A 219 0.04 23.26 -5.10
N GLN A 220 -0.32 24.42 -5.67
CA GLN A 220 -1.64 25.02 -5.62
C GLN A 220 -2.68 24.18 -6.36
N ASN A 221 -3.81 23.98 -5.69
CA ASN A 221 -5.12 23.65 -6.21
C ASN A 221 -5.29 22.25 -6.83
N VAL A 222 -5.96 21.41 -6.03
CA VAL A 222 -6.62 20.12 -6.34
C VAL A 222 -5.72 18.87 -6.26
N ASN A 223 -5.58 18.25 -5.08
CA ASN A 223 -4.92 16.94 -4.91
C ASN A 223 -5.70 16.07 -3.89
N ASP A 224 -6.40 15.04 -4.38
CA ASP A 224 -7.15 14.04 -3.60
C ASP A 224 -6.82 12.63 -4.13
N ALA A 225 -6.95 11.59 -3.30
CA ALA A 225 -6.99 10.19 -3.74
C ALA A 225 -8.20 9.47 -3.12
N ALA A 226 -8.77 8.49 -3.82
CA ALA A 226 -9.70 7.54 -3.22
C ALA A 226 -9.01 6.20 -3.01
N VAL A 227 -9.17 5.61 -1.85
CA VAL A 227 -8.57 4.31 -1.48
C VAL A 227 -9.66 3.40 -0.97
N MET A 228 -9.56 2.10 -1.25
CA MET A 228 -10.50 1.12 -0.74
C MET A 228 -9.80 -0.05 -0.10
#